data_AF-A0A8X6KJ28-F1
#
_entry.id   AF-A0A8X6KJ28-F1
#
_cell.length_a   1.000
_cell.length_b   1.000
_cell.length_c   1.000
_cell.angle_alpha   90.00
_cell.angle_beta   90.00
_cell.angle_gamma   90.00
#
_symmetry.space_group_name_H-M   'P 1'
#
loop_
_entity.id
_entity.type
_entity.pdbx_description
1 polymer ?
#
loop_
_entity_poly.entity_id
_entity_poly.type
_entity_poly.pdbx_seq_one_letter_code
_entity_poly.pdbx_strand_id
1 'polypeptide(L)'
;MKGITEDIYQVLLTKELNTTAHFIKWCNYIEDMKQKRIGRRFERLPNVVPVAAMEDEVDLVSLIRRIVQEEVHRVIDQTREPILYSDPYPQTQLLEEMVQDEVEKVLAPVSVNPAETQRRPTYAAVTRRSRVSAQRLPTQPRKAYLWRTTDNRPVCFHCGRPGHVVRYCRERKAVFDSYRNR
;
A
#
# COMPACT_ATOMS: atom_id res chain seq x y z
N MET A 1 -26.86 -14.62 23.58
CA MET A 1 -27.33 -13.29 24.01
C MET A 1 -27.96 -12.63 22.79
N LYS A 2 -29.28 -12.66 22.66
CA LYS A 2 -29.97 -12.10 21.48
C LYS A 2 -30.21 -10.61 21.71
N GLY A 3 -29.87 -9.75 20.75
CA GLY A 3 -30.12 -8.30 20.80
C GLY A 3 -28.92 -7.42 21.19
N ILE A 4 -27.72 -7.98 21.36
CA ILE A 4 -26.48 -7.19 21.56
C ILE A 4 -25.80 -7.04 20.21
N THR A 5 -25.30 -5.85 19.91
CA THR A 5 -24.56 -5.60 18.67
C THR A 5 -23.25 -6.38 18.67
N GLU A 6 -22.85 -6.89 17.50
CA GLU A 6 -21.69 -7.79 17.34
C GLU A 6 -20.39 -7.19 17.89
N ASP A 7 -20.20 -5.88 17.75
CA ASP A 7 -19.04 -5.15 18.25
C ASP A 7 -18.98 -5.09 19.78
N ILE A 8 -20.12 -4.92 20.45
CA ILE A 8 -20.21 -4.97 21.91
C ILE A 8 -19.97 -6.41 22.38
N TYR A 9 -20.55 -7.39 21.69
CA TYR A 9 -20.39 -8.81 21.99
C TYR A 9 -18.91 -9.24 21.95
N GLN A 10 -18.16 -8.85 20.91
CA GLN A 10 -16.73 -9.17 20.79
C GLN A 10 -15.88 -8.60 21.93
N VAL A 11 -16.18 -7.38 22.39
CA VAL A 11 -15.46 -6.77 23.52
C VAL A 11 -15.77 -7.51 24.82
N LEU A 12 -17.02 -7.89 25.03
CA LEU A 12 -17.46 -8.60 26.23
C LEU A 12 -16.86 -10.02 26.33
N LEU A 13 -16.62 -10.71 25.20
CA LEU A 13 -15.96 -12.02 25.19
C LEU A 13 -14.55 -12.01 25.78
N THR A 14 -13.86 -10.87 25.76
CA THR A 14 -12.52 -10.72 26.33
C THR A 14 -12.52 -10.46 27.83
N LYS A 15 -13.69 -10.30 28.45
CA LYS A 15 -13.84 -9.96 29.87
C LYS A 15 -14.56 -11.08 30.61
N GLU A 16 -14.05 -11.40 31.79
CA GLU A 16 -14.74 -12.27 32.73
C GLU A 16 -15.87 -11.49 33.40
N LEU A 17 -17.12 -11.86 33.08
CA LEU A 17 -18.33 -11.20 33.56
C LEU A 17 -19.14 -12.22 34.38
N ASN A 18 -18.95 -12.17 35.70
CA ASN A 18 -19.39 -13.19 36.65
C ASN A 18 -20.79 -12.87 37.22
N THR A 19 -21.30 -11.67 36.96
CA THR A 19 -22.54 -11.14 37.54
C THR A 19 -23.26 -10.26 36.52
N THR A 20 -24.59 -10.32 36.51
CA THR A 20 -25.45 -9.50 35.65
C THR A 20 -25.23 -8.00 35.87
N ALA A 21 -24.98 -7.57 37.11
CA ALA A 21 -24.65 -6.18 37.43
C ALA A 21 -23.32 -5.71 36.78
N HIS A 22 -22.30 -6.59 36.77
CA HIS A 22 -21.01 -6.30 36.13
C HIS A 22 -21.16 -6.21 34.61
N PHE A 23 -21.97 -7.11 34.03
CA PHE A 23 -22.33 -7.10 32.62
C PHE A 23 -23.03 -5.79 32.21
N ILE A 24 -24.08 -5.37 32.93
CA ILE A 24 -24.82 -4.13 32.65
C ILE A 24 -23.89 -2.92 32.75
N LYS A 25 -23.04 -2.86 33.78
CA LYS A 25 -22.07 -1.79 33.97
C LYS A 25 -21.10 -1.68 32.78
N TRP A 26 -20.63 -2.81 32.26
CA TRP A 26 -19.74 -2.86 31.10
C TRP A 26 -20.43 -2.45 29.80
N CYS A 27 -21.68 -2.89 29.58
CA CYS A 27 -22.46 -2.47 28.41
C CYS A 27 -22.64 -0.94 28.40
N ASN A 28 -23.08 -0.35 29.52
CA ASN A 28 -23.26 1.10 29.65
C ASN A 28 -21.93 1.86 29.47
N TYR A 29 -20.81 1.31 29.95
CA TYR A 29 -19.49 1.89 29.76
C TYR A 29 -19.06 1.90 28.28
N ILE A 30 -19.32 0.81 27.55
CA ILE A 30 -18.99 0.73 26.12
C ILE A 30 -19.87 1.71 25.32
N GLU A 31 -21.15 1.83 25.63
CA GLU A 31 -22.06 2.79 25.01
C GLU A 31 -21.62 4.25 25.27
N ASP A 32 -21.29 4.60 26.52
CA ASP A 32 -20.77 5.92 26.89
C ASP A 32 -19.45 6.24 26.15
N MET A 33 -18.56 5.26 26.02
CA MET A 33 -17.33 5.41 25.22
C MET A 33 -17.59 5.63 23.73
N LYS A 34 -18.61 4.97 23.14
CA LYS A 34 -19.01 5.19 21.75
C LYS A 34 -19.61 6.58 21.58
N GLN A 35 -20.45 7.01 22.51
CA GLN A 35 -21.12 8.30 22.45
C GLN A 35 -20.15 9.48 22.61
N LYS A 36 -19.14 9.33 23.49
CA LYS A 36 -18.05 10.31 23.65
C LYS A 36 -17.15 10.44 22.40
N ARG A 37 -17.01 9.38 21.59
CA ARG A 37 -16.27 9.44 20.31
C ARG A 37 -17.06 10.11 19.19
N ILE A 38 -18.39 10.16 19.28
CA ILE A 38 -19.25 10.99 18.41
C ILE A 38 -19.27 12.41 18.98
N GLY A 39 -18.09 12.92 19.35
CA GLY A 39 -17.90 14.22 19.93
C GLY A 39 -17.92 15.28 18.85
N ARG A 40 -19.09 15.90 18.68
CA ARG A 40 -19.42 17.03 17.79
C ARG A 40 -19.55 16.65 16.32
N ARG A 41 -20.73 16.92 15.73
CA ARG A 41 -20.80 17.19 14.30
C ARG A 41 -19.76 18.27 14.04
N PHE A 42 -18.75 17.96 13.23
CA PHE A 42 -17.87 18.99 12.72
C PHE A 42 -18.73 19.88 11.81
N GLU A 43 -19.28 20.95 12.38
CA GLU A 43 -19.85 22.02 11.58
C GLU A 43 -18.72 22.51 10.67
N ARG A 44 -18.92 22.35 9.35
CA ARG A 44 -17.96 22.84 8.38
C ARG A 44 -17.88 24.35 8.55
N LEU A 45 -16.65 24.86 8.61
CA LEU A 45 -16.42 26.30 8.60
C LEU A 45 -17.07 26.89 7.34
N PRO A 46 -17.75 28.04 7.43
CA PRO A 46 -18.47 28.65 6.30
C PRO A 46 -17.55 28.97 5.10
N ASN A 47 -16.25 29.04 5.32
CA ASN A 47 -15.25 29.38 4.31
C ASN A 47 -14.61 28.16 3.63
N VAL A 48 -15.09 26.94 3.90
CA VAL A 48 -14.54 25.72 3.29
C VAL A 48 -15.57 25.15 2.31
N VAL A 49 -15.35 25.45 1.03
CA VAL A 49 -16.11 24.83 -0.07
C VAL A 49 -15.83 23.32 -0.03
N PRO A 50 -16.86 22.45 0.03
CA PRO A 50 -16.65 21.02 -0.06
C PRO A 50 -15.95 20.66 -1.38
N VAL A 51 -15.00 19.73 -1.34
CA VAL A 51 -14.38 19.20 -2.58
C VAL A 51 -15.43 18.67 -3.56
N ALA A 52 -16.56 18.16 -3.05
CA ALA A 52 -17.71 17.72 -3.85
C ALA A 52 -18.50 18.85 -4.53
N ALA A 53 -18.30 20.11 -4.13
CA ALA A 53 -18.91 21.30 -4.76
C ALA A 53 -17.96 21.97 -5.78
N MET A 54 -16.75 21.41 -5.97
CA MET A 54 -15.91 21.73 -7.12
C MET A 54 -16.44 20.90 -8.28
N GLU A 55 -17.57 21.31 -8.83
CA GLU A 55 -17.92 20.94 -10.20
C GLU A 55 -16.92 21.66 -11.11
N ASP A 56 -16.38 20.92 -12.07
CA ASP A 56 -15.41 21.35 -13.07
C ASP A 56 -13.94 21.45 -12.59
N GLU A 57 -13.38 20.30 -12.17
CA GLU A 57 -12.05 19.95 -12.68
C GLU A 57 -12.14 20.04 -14.21
N VAL A 58 -11.68 21.15 -14.79
CA VAL A 58 -11.44 21.26 -16.22
C VAL A 58 -10.66 20.02 -16.62
N ASP A 59 -11.38 19.15 -17.33
CA ASP A 59 -11.20 17.71 -17.45
C ASP A 59 -9.75 17.27 -17.29
N LEU A 60 -9.35 16.92 -16.06
CA LEU A 60 -8.00 16.44 -15.75
C LEU A 60 -7.63 15.27 -16.68
N VAL A 61 -8.62 14.45 -17.05
CA VAL A 61 -8.44 13.37 -18.02
C VAL A 61 -8.10 13.90 -19.41
N SER A 62 -8.73 14.98 -19.87
CA SER A 62 -8.34 15.67 -21.11
C SER A 62 -6.93 16.29 -21.03
N LEU A 63 -6.56 16.88 -19.89
CA LEU A 63 -5.21 17.43 -19.71
C LEU A 63 -4.15 16.31 -19.75
N ILE A 64 -4.39 15.21 -19.05
CA ILE A 64 -3.52 14.03 -19.05
C ILE A 64 -3.43 13.46 -20.47
N ARG A 65 -4.55 13.30 -21.19
CA ARG A 65 -4.55 12.80 -22.57
C ARG A 65 -3.72 13.68 -23.49
N ARG A 66 -3.85 15.00 -23.41
CA ARG A 66 -3.06 15.94 -24.21
C ARG A 66 -1.56 15.79 -23.94
N ILE A 67 -1.15 15.75 -22.67
CA ILE A 67 0.27 15.60 -22.29
C ILE A 67 0.82 14.27 -22.81
N VAL A 68 0.09 13.17 -22.61
CA VAL A 68 0.52 11.85 -23.10
C VAL A 68 0.64 11.82 -24.62
N GLN A 69 -0.32 12.43 -25.33
CA GLN A 69 -0.26 12.53 -26.79
C GLN A 69 0.97 13.31 -27.26
N GLU A 70 1.25 14.46 -26.67
CA GLU A 70 2.43 15.26 -27.02
C GLU A 70 3.74 14.52 -26.74
N GLU A 71 3.86 13.83 -25.60
CA GLU A 71 5.07 13.07 -25.25
C GLU A 71 5.26 11.84 -26.15
N VAL A 72 4.19 11.12 -26.48
CA VAL A 72 4.26 9.99 -27.42
C VAL A 72 4.66 10.48 -28.81
N HIS A 73 4.12 11.61 -29.28
CA HIS A 73 4.53 12.20 -30.55
C HIS A 73 6.00 12.60 -30.54
N ARG A 74 6.46 13.27 -29.48
CA ARG A 74 7.88 13.62 -29.32
C ARG A 74 8.77 12.38 -29.37
N VAL A 75 8.42 11.32 -28.66
CA VAL A 75 9.19 10.06 -28.68
C VAL A 75 9.18 9.43 -30.07
N ILE A 76 8.03 9.35 -30.73
CA ILE A 76 7.94 8.78 -32.09
C ILE A 76 8.78 9.60 -33.08
N ASP A 77 8.68 10.93 -33.06
CA ASP A 77 9.43 11.79 -33.97
C ASP A 77 10.94 11.75 -33.68
N GLN A 78 11.33 11.65 -32.41
CA GLN A 78 12.73 11.46 -32.01
C GLN A 78 13.27 10.05 -32.36
N THR A 79 12.38 9.07 -32.49
CA THR A 79 12.71 7.72 -32.99
C THR A 79 12.65 7.65 -34.53
N ARG A 80 12.01 8.64 -35.18
CA ARG A 80 11.89 8.80 -36.63
C ARG A 80 12.87 9.83 -37.19
N GLU A 81 14.07 9.92 -36.63
CA GLU A 81 15.18 10.41 -37.44
C GLU A 81 15.22 9.55 -38.72
N PRO A 82 15.07 10.17 -39.91
CA PRO A 82 14.93 9.41 -41.13
C PRO A 82 16.24 8.67 -41.36
N ILE A 83 16.19 7.35 -41.35
CA ILE A 83 17.19 6.49 -41.96
C ILE A 83 17.12 6.77 -43.48
N LEU A 84 17.65 7.92 -43.87
CA LEU A 84 18.12 8.18 -45.21
C LEU A 84 19.48 7.50 -45.27
N TYR A 85 19.53 6.40 -46.03
CA TYR A 85 20.69 5.56 -46.32
C TYR A 85 21.12 4.62 -45.18
N SER A 86 20.53 3.42 -45.14
CA SER A 86 21.22 2.15 -44.86
C SER A 86 20.28 0.96 -45.14
N ASP A 87 20.51 0.34 -46.28
CA ASP A 87 20.31 -1.08 -46.62
C ASP A 87 19.35 -1.95 -45.77
N PRO A 88 18.20 -2.40 -46.31
CA PRO A 88 17.40 -3.44 -45.67
C PRO A 88 18.01 -4.81 -45.94
N TYR A 89 18.78 -5.35 -44.99
CA TYR A 89 18.95 -6.79 -44.67
C TYR A 89 20.37 -7.06 -44.16
N PRO A 90 20.51 -7.42 -42.87
CA PRO A 90 20.80 -8.82 -42.53
C PRO A 90 20.05 -9.33 -41.27
N GLN A 91 19.29 -8.49 -40.59
CA GLN A 91 18.73 -8.81 -39.26
C GLN A 91 17.37 -9.55 -39.33
N THR A 92 16.65 -9.41 -40.43
CA THR A 92 15.43 -10.17 -40.73
C THR A 92 15.73 -11.65 -40.98
N GLN A 93 16.84 -11.97 -41.64
CA GLN A 93 17.29 -13.36 -41.86
C GLN A 93 17.60 -14.08 -40.54
N LEU A 94 18.24 -13.38 -39.58
CA LEU A 94 18.54 -13.92 -38.26
C LEU A 94 17.27 -14.20 -37.44
N LEU A 95 16.25 -13.35 -37.58
CA LEU A 95 14.96 -13.54 -36.90
C LEU A 95 14.16 -14.68 -37.52
N GLU A 96 14.17 -14.81 -38.85
CA GLU A 96 13.51 -15.92 -39.55
C GLU A 96 14.11 -17.28 -39.17
N GLU A 97 15.44 -17.36 -39.10
CA GLU A 97 16.16 -18.58 -38.68
C GLU A 97 15.85 -18.95 -37.22
N MET A 98 15.80 -17.96 -36.33
CA MET A 98 15.44 -18.17 -34.93
C MET A 98 13.98 -18.62 -34.74
N VAL A 99 13.06 -18.08 -35.55
CA VAL A 99 11.66 -18.49 -35.53
C VAL A 99 11.50 -19.92 -36.06
N GLN A 100 12.25 -20.30 -37.10
CA GLN A 100 12.22 -21.66 -37.64
C GLN A 100 12.72 -22.69 -36.62
N ASP A 101 13.83 -22.42 -35.93
CA ASP A 101 14.38 -23.31 -34.89
C ASP A 101 13.41 -23.49 -33.70
N GLU A 102 12.76 -22.42 -33.25
CA GLU A 102 11.75 -22.53 -32.19
C GLU A 102 10.47 -23.27 -32.65
N VAL A 103 10.03 -23.08 -33.89
CA VAL A 103 8.89 -23.83 -34.44
C VAL A 103 9.22 -25.32 -34.53
N GLU A 104 10.42 -25.68 -34.97
CA GLU A 104 10.87 -27.08 -35.06
C GLU A 104 10.96 -27.75 -33.68
N LYS A 105 11.46 -27.04 -32.66
CA LYS A 105 11.48 -27.52 -31.27
C LYS A 105 10.08 -27.75 -30.68
N VAL A 106 9.10 -26.92 -31.04
CA VAL A 106 7.71 -27.06 -30.60
C VAL A 106 7.01 -28.25 -31.29
N LEU A 107 7.37 -28.54 -32.53
CA LEU A 107 6.80 -29.64 -33.30
C LEU A 107 7.44 -31.01 -33.00
N ALA A 108 8.59 -31.03 -32.33
CA ALA A 108 9.19 -32.27 -31.85
C ALA A 108 8.28 -32.96 -30.82
N PRO A 109 8.03 -34.28 -30.94
CA PRO A 109 7.16 -34.99 -30.00
C PRO A 109 7.81 -34.99 -28.61
N VAL A 110 7.21 -34.22 -27.69
CA VAL A 110 7.58 -34.21 -26.28
C VAL A 110 7.39 -35.63 -25.75
N SER A 111 8.49 -36.33 -25.45
CA SER A 111 8.40 -37.58 -24.71
C SER A 111 7.92 -37.24 -23.30
N VAL A 112 6.63 -37.44 -23.05
CA VAL A 112 6.05 -37.34 -21.72
C VAL A 112 6.64 -38.48 -20.88
N ASN A 113 7.66 -38.18 -20.10
CA ASN A 113 7.99 -39.02 -18.95
C ASN A 113 6.77 -39.00 -18.03
N PRO A 114 6.17 -40.16 -17.68
CA PRO A 114 5.06 -40.19 -16.74
C PRO A 114 5.62 -39.99 -15.33
N ALA A 115 5.89 -38.75 -14.96
CA ALA A 115 6.34 -38.39 -13.62
C ALA A 115 5.39 -37.35 -13.00
N GLU A 116 4.77 -37.81 -11.92
CA GLU A 116 4.10 -37.03 -10.88
C GLU A 116 2.82 -36.29 -11.26
N THR A 117 1.72 -37.04 -11.15
CA THR A 117 0.47 -36.49 -10.62
C THR A 117 0.77 -35.77 -9.30
N GLN A 118 0.88 -34.43 -9.34
CA GLN A 118 0.85 -33.62 -8.12
C GLN A 118 -0.48 -33.89 -7.42
N ARG A 119 -0.45 -34.76 -6.42
CA ARG A 119 -1.59 -35.04 -5.56
C ARG A 119 -2.04 -33.72 -4.94
N ARG A 120 -3.31 -33.39 -5.18
CA ARG A 120 -3.97 -32.25 -4.54
C ARG A 120 -3.82 -32.38 -3.01
N PRO A 121 -3.22 -31.41 -2.31
CA PRO A 121 -2.98 -31.53 -0.88
C PRO A 121 -4.29 -31.74 -0.12
N THR A 122 -4.33 -32.75 0.74
CA THR A 122 -5.48 -33.04 1.61
C THR A 122 -5.60 -31.97 2.70
N TYR A 123 -6.80 -31.69 3.20
CA TYR A 123 -7.08 -30.70 4.25
C TYR A 123 -6.13 -30.80 5.47
N ALA A 124 -5.80 -32.01 5.91
CA ALA A 124 -4.87 -32.25 7.01
C ALA A 124 -3.40 -31.85 6.73
N ALA A 125 -2.98 -31.80 5.46
CA ALA A 125 -1.63 -31.33 5.08
C ALA A 125 -1.54 -29.80 5.13
N VAL A 126 -2.65 -29.10 4.88
CA VAL A 126 -2.73 -27.63 4.96
C VAL A 126 -2.73 -27.17 6.42
N THR A 127 -3.47 -27.84 7.31
CA THR A 127 -3.57 -27.44 8.73
C THR A 127 -2.27 -27.65 9.51
N ARG A 128 -1.42 -28.61 9.11
CA ARG A 128 -0.09 -28.82 9.75
C ARG A 128 0.93 -27.72 9.40
N ARG A 129 0.77 -26.98 8.31
CA ARG A 129 1.67 -25.85 7.97
C ARG A 129 1.55 -24.68 8.95
N SER A 130 0.46 -24.59 9.71
CA SER A 130 0.21 -23.49 10.66
C SER A 130 0.97 -23.60 11.99
N ARG A 131 1.82 -24.63 12.18
CA ARG A 131 2.68 -24.76 13.36
C ARG A 131 4.17 -24.73 13.05
N VAL A 132 4.55 -24.14 11.91
CA VAL A 132 5.94 -23.69 11.75
C VAL A 132 6.08 -22.48 12.67
N SER A 133 6.70 -22.74 13.83
CA SER A 133 7.33 -21.73 14.68
C SER A 133 7.81 -20.59 13.81
N ALA A 134 7.40 -19.35 14.10
CA ALA A 134 7.78 -18.16 13.36
C ALA A 134 9.31 -18.11 13.24
N GLN A 135 9.85 -18.76 12.20
CA GLN A 135 11.20 -18.56 11.75
C GLN A 135 11.19 -17.11 11.33
N ARG A 136 11.71 -16.28 12.21
CA ARG A 136 11.95 -14.87 11.97
C ARG A 136 12.68 -14.82 10.62
N LEU A 137 11.97 -14.44 9.57
CA LEU A 137 12.60 -14.00 8.34
C LEU A 137 13.69 -13.01 8.75
N PRO A 138 14.91 -13.04 8.16
CA PRO A 138 15.92 -12.05 8.45
C PRO A 138 15.26 -10.70 8.31
N THR A 139 15.06 -10.02 9.44
CA THR A 139 14.47 -8.70 9.44
C THR A 139 15.50 -7.87 8.72
N GLN A 140 15.23 -7.50 7.47
CA GLN A 140 16.00 -6.50 6.73
C GLN A 140 16.42 -5.45 7.74
N PRO A 141 17.73 -5.19 7.94
CA PRO A 141 18.19 -4.30 8.99
C PRO A 141 17.44 -3.00 8.78
N ARG A 142 16.48 -2.72 9.69
CA ARG A 142 15.66 -1.52 9.59
C ARG A 142 16.68 -0.40 9.49
N LYS A 143 16.57 0.45 8.46
CA LYS A 143 17.46 1.60 8.20
C LYS A 143 17.32 2.68 9.29
N ALA A 144 17.20 2.27 10.54
CA ALA A 144 17.11 3.08 11.73
C ALA A 144 18.38 3.88 11.97
N TYR A 145 19.53 3.43 11.44
CA TYR A 145 20.77 4.19 11.44
C TYR A 145 20.68 5.49 10.62
N LEU A 146 19.80 5.58 9.60
CA LEU A 146 19.63 6.81 8.82
C LEU A 146 19.05 7.96 9.64
N TRP A 147 18.33 7.64 10.72
CA TRP A 147 17.67 8.63 11.58
C TRP A 147 18.28 8.66 12.98
N ARG A 148 19.54 8.24 13.10
CA ARG A 148 20.33 8.24 14.33
C ARG A 148 21.75 8.72 14.07
N THR A 149 22.31 9.46 15.02
CA THR A 149 23.74 9.81 15.03
C THR A 149 24.58 8.59 15.44
N THR A 150 25.90 8.64 15.24
CA THR A 150 26.87 7.63 15.72
C THR A 150 26.70 7.30 17.20
N ASP A 151 26.30 8.28 18.01
CA ASP A 151 26.03 8.13 19.46
C ASP A 151 24.63 7.59 19.77
N ASN A 152 23.94 6.97 18.80
CA ASN A 152 22.56 6.46 18.89
C ASN A 152 21.47 7.49 19.21
N ARG A 153 21.78 8.80 19.20
CA ARG A 153 20.81 9.87 19.41
C ARG A 153 19.87 9.99 18.21
N PRO A 154 18.56 10.20 18.42
CA PRO A 154 17.62 10.36 17.31
C PRO A 154 17.89 11.66 16.55
N VAL A 155 17.77 11.61 15.22
CA VAL A 155 17.83 12.78 14.34
C VAL A 155 16.41 13.16 13.96
N CYS A 156 16.09 14.44 14.10
CA CYS A 156 14.78 14.98 13.76
C CYS A 156 14.63 15.05 12.23
N PHE A 157 13.67 14.32 11.65
CA PHE A 157 13.42 14.38 10.20
C PHE A 157 12.82 15.71 9.70
N HIS A 158 12.43 16.63 10.58
CA HIS A 158 11.90 17.95 10.19
C HIS A 158 12.99 19.03 10.09
N CYS A 159 13.88 19.11 11.09
CA CYS A 159 14.95 20.13 11.14
C CYS A 159 16.36 19.55 10.97
N GLY A 160 16.51 18.23 10.84
CA GLY A 160 17.80 17.55 10.69
C GLY A 160 18.68 17.53 11.94
N ARG A 161 18.30 18.20 13.04
CA ARG A 161 19.14 18.29 14.24
C ARG A 161 19.07 17.01 15.09
N PRO A 162 20.20 16.56 15.65
CA PRO A 162 20.24 15.41 16.56
C PRO A 162 19.65 15.76 17.95
N GLY A 163 19.28 14.73 18.71
CA GLY A 163 18.83 14.84 20.10
C GLY A 163 17.32 14.88 20.30
N HIS A 164 16.52 14.93 19.24
CA HIS A 164 15.06 14.86 19.35
C HIS A 164 14.41 14.23 18.13
N VAL A 165 13.19 13.71 18.30
CA VAL A 165 12.33 13.28 17.20
C VAL A 165 11.34 14.39 16.85
N VAL A 166 10.73 14.31 15.67
CA VAL A 166 9.86 15.38 15.14
C VAL A 166 8.71 15.80 16.03
N ARG A 167 8.18 14.87 16.85
CA ARG A 167 7.16 15.18 17.85
C ARG A 167 7.59 16.29 18.82
N TYR A 168 8.89 16.39 19.11
CA TYR A 168 9.46 17.35 20.04
C TYR A 168 10.26 18.46 19.33
N CYS A 169 10.09 18.62 18.02
CA CYS A 169 10.79 19.64 17.27
C CYS A 169 10.22 21.03 17.59
N ARG A 170 11.08 21.92 18.10
CA ARG A 170 10.70 23.29 18.48
C ARG A 170 10.26 24.12 17.27
N GLU A 171 10.98 24.02 16.16
CA GLU A 171 10.65 24.72 14.90
C GLU A 171 9.27 24.27 14.38
N ARG A 172 9.02 22.96 14.35
CA ARG A 172 7.71 22.41 13.99
C ARG A 172 6.61 22.93 14.89
N LYS A 173 6.83 22.91 16.21
CA LYS A 173 5.84 23.36 17.19
C LYS A 173 5.53 24.85 17.02
N ALA A 174 6.53 25.69 16.77
CA ALA A 174 6.34 27.12 16.51
C ALA A 174 5.46 27.38 15.27
N VAL A 175 5.62 26.60 14.20
CA VAL A 175 4.74 26.67 13.01
C VAL A 175 3.30 26.30 13.36
N PHE A 176 3.07 25.22 14.12
CA PHE A 176 1.71 24.86 14.52
C PHE A 176 1.08 25.87 15.50
N ASP A 177 1.88 26.44 16.41
CA ASP A 177 1.43 27.43 17.37
C ASP A 177 1.06 28.76 16.68
N SER A 178 1.75 29.14 15.59
CA SER A 178 1.41 30.35 14.83
C SER A 178 0.08 30.24 14.07
N TYR A 179 -0.24 29.06 13.53
CA TYR A 179 -1.56 28.80 12.93
C TYR A 179 -2.70 28.79 13.94
N ARG A 180 -2.40 28.47 15.20
CA ARG A 180 -3.41 28.36 16.27
C ARG A 180 -3.75 29.70 16.91
N ASN A 181 -2.85 30.68 16.79
CA ASN A 181 -3.00 32.04 17.32
C ASN A 181 -3.52 33.05 16.27
N ARG A 182 -3.96 32.58 15.11
CA ARG A 182 -4.50 33.37 14.01
C ARG A 182 -5.96 33.01 13.76
#